data_AF-A0A068VA84-F1
#
_entry.id   AF-A0A068VA84-F1
#
_cell.length_a   1.000
_cell.length_b   1.000
_cell.length_c   1.000
_cell.angle_alpha   90.00
_cell.angle_beta   90.00
_cell.angle_gamma   90.00
#
_symmetry.space_group_name_H-M   'P 1'
#
loop_
_entity.id
_entity.type
_entity.pdbx_description
1 polymer ?
#
loop_
_entity_poly.entity_id
_entity_poly.type
_entity_poly.pdbx_seq_one_letter_code
_entity_poly.pdbx_strand_id
1 'polypeptide(L)'
;MGVDSGKALSQNPCLHTTSLDSIHSIITFLESKGIHQKDLGRIFGMCPKILTSDIKTELNPVFNFLSYDLRVPDQHYRKVINKCPRLLISSVRDQLKPALFYLQRLGFRSLHALAYQDPVLLVSSVEKTLIPKLDFLVSIGFSRADAVGMVLRCPGLFTFSIENNFKPKFEYFAKEMEGSLEELKEFPQYFAFSLEKRIKPRNIAALEKRVKLPLPLMLKTTDEEFEELTRQGCG
;
A
#
# COMPACT_ATOMS: atom_id res chain seq x y z
N MET A 1 -20.48 17.87 -6.71
CA MET A 1 -19.73 16.74 -6.12
C MET A 1 -18.30 16.57 -6.66
N GLY A 2 -17.85 17.33 -7.69
CA GLY A 2 -16.45 17.27 -8.16
C GLY A 2 -16.01 15.91 -8.71
N VAL A 3 -16.96 15.01 -8.99
CA VAL A 3 -16.74 13.70 -9.58
C VAL A 3 -16.81 13.85 -11.10
N ASP A 4 -15.81 13.33 -11.81
CA ASP A 4 -15.88 13.18 -13.26
C ASP A 4 -16.93 12.11 -13.60
N SER A 5 -18.13 12.56 -13.95
CA SER A 5 -19.27 11.69 -14.24
C SER A 5 -19.01 10.73 -15.40
N GLY A 6 -18.21 11.15 -16.40
CA GLY A 6 -17.88 10.30 -17.55
C GLY A 6 -16.97 9.13 -17.15
N LYS A 7 -15.97 9.40 -16.30
CA LYS A 7 -15.12 8.36 -15.73
C LYS A 7 -15.88 7.44 -14.76
N ALA A 8 -16.79 7.98 -13.94
CA ALA A 8 -17.60 7.18 -13.03
C ALA A 8 -18.54 6.22 -13.76
N LEU A 9 -19.17 6.65 -14.85
CA LEU A 9 -20.05 5.83 -15.69
C LEU A 9 -19.29 4.71 -16.41
N SER A 10 -18.10 4.99 -16.96
CA SER A 10 -17.30 3.94 -17.61
C SER A 10 -16.82 2.87 -16.64
N GLN A 11 -16.59 3.24 -15.37
CA GLN A 11 -16.19 2.32 -14.31
C GLN A 11 -17.36 1.61 -13.61
N ASN A 12 -18.60 2.10 -13.78
CA ASN A 12 -19.80 1.48 -13.24
C ASN A 12 -21.02 1.69 -14.18
N PRO A 13 -21.18 0.85 -15.21
CA PRO A 13 -22.28 0.98 -16.18
C PRO A 13 -23.68 0.89 -15.55
N CYS A 14 -23.83 0.23 -14.40
CA CYS A 14 -25.11 0.11 -13.68
C CYS A 14 -25.62 1.47 -13.14
N LEU A 15 -24.78 2.50 -13.08
CA LEU A 15 -25.19 3.85 -12.73
C LEU A 15 -26.24 4.42 -13.70
N HIS A 16 -26.27 3.96 -14.96
CA HIS A 16 -27.26 4.42 -15.95
C HIS A 16 -28.70 4.07 -15.57
N THR A 17 -28.89 3.02 -14.77
CA THR A 17 -30.22 2.50 -14.40
C THR A 17 -30.53 2.67 -12.92
N THR A 18 -29.60 3.23 -12.14
CA THR A 18 -29.76 3.39 -10.69
C THR A 18 -30.64 4.61 -10.39
N SER A 19 -31.66 4.43 -9.55
CA SER A 19 -32.54 5.52 -9.14
C SER A 19 -31.81 6.52 -8.24
N LEU A 20 -32.23 7.80 -8.31
CA LEU A 20 -31.71 8.84 -7.42
C LEU A 20 -31.98 8.54 -5.95
N ASP A 21 -33.11 7.89 -5.64
CA ASP A 21 -33.45 7.49 -4.27
C ASP A 21 -32.48 6.45 -3.70
N SER A 22 -32.02 5.52 -4.54
CA SER A 22 -31.01 4.53 -4.15
C SER A 22 -29.68 5.20 -3.83
N ILE A 23 -29.26 6.13 -4.69
CA ILE A 23 -28.04 6.94 -4.47
C ILE A 23 -28.16 7.76 -3.19
N HIS A 24 -29.31 8.41 -2.98
CA HIS A 24 -29.57 9.19 -1.77
C HIS A 24 -29.50 8.31 -0.51
N SER A 25 -30.09 7.11 -0.56
CA SER A 25 -30.04 6.15 0.54
C SER A 25 -28.60 5.75 0.90
N ILE A 26 -27.72 5.59 -0.09
CA ILE A 26 -26.30 5.30 0.13
C ILE A 26 -25.58 6.50 0.77
N ILE A 27 -25.86 7.71 0.30
CA ILE A 27 -25.29 8.94 0.88
C ILE A 27 -25.73 9.08 2.35
N THR A 28 -27.03 9.00 2.63
CA THR A 28 -27.57 9.06 3.99
C THR A 28 -26.98 7.95 4.88
N PHE A 29 -26.81 6.75 4.34
CA PHE A 29 -26.17 5.66 5.07
C PHE A 29 -24.70 5.98 5.42
N LEU A 30 -23.90 6.47 4.48
CA LEU A 30 -22.51 6.84 4.74
C LEU A 30 -22.42 8.00 5.75
N GLU A 31 -23.31 8.98 5.67
CA GLU A 31 -23.43 10.07 6.65
C GLU A 31 -23.79 9.54 8.04
N SER A 32 -24.69 8.56 8.14
CA SER A 32 -25.02 7.89 9.41
C SER A 32 -23.83 7.15 10.04
N LYS A 33 -22.81 6.80 9.23
CA LYS A 33 -21.53 6.22 9.67
C LYS A 33 -20.45 7.28 9.92
N GLY A 34 -20.81 8.57 9.91
CA GLY A 34 -19.91 9.69 10.17
C GLY A 34 -19.03 10.10 8.98
N ILE A 35 -19.33 9.64 7.76
CA ILE A 35 -18.64 10.11 6.54
C ILE A 35 -19.26 11.45 6.13
N HIS A 36 -18.45 12.51 6.01
CA HIS A 36 -18.99 13.83 5.74
C HIS A 36 -19.20 14.05 4.23
N GLN A 37 -20.18 14.87 3.87
CA GLN A 37 -20.48 15.25 2.48
C GLN A 37 -19.25 15.70 1.67
N LYS A 38 -18.32 16.43 2.31
CA LYS A 38 -17.07 16.91 1.68
C LYS A 38 -16.10 15.79 1.27
N ASP A 39 -16.21 14.60 1.87
CA ASP A 39 -15.36 13.44 1.57
C ASP A 39 -15.93 12.60 0.40
N LEU A 40 -17.23 12.66 0.17
CA LEU A 40 -17.95 11.80 -0.77
C LEU A 40 -17.45 11.95 -2.21
N GLY A 41 -17.10 13.17 -2.65
CA GLY A 41 -16.57 13.39 -4.00
C GLY A 41 -15.32 12.56 -4.28
N ARG A 42 -14.39 12.49 -3.32
CA ARG A 42 -13.19 11.64 -3.44
C ARG A 42 -13.55 10.16 -3.39
N ILE A 43 -14.42 9.76 -2.47
CA ILE A 43 -14.82 8.34 -2.31
C ILE A 43 -15.48 7.82 -3.59
N PHE A 44 -16.44 8.55 -4.14
CA PHE A 44 -17.16 8.17 -5.36
C PHE A 44 -16.27 8.23 -6.59
N GLY A 45 -15.36 9.21 -6.67
CA GLY A 45 -14.37 9.27 -7.75
C GLY A 45 -13.36 8.11 -7.73
N MET A 46 -13.03 7.57 -6.55
CA MET A 46 -12.14 6.41 -6.40
C MET A 46 -12.86 5.07 -6.54
N CYS A 47 -14.14 5.01 -6.14
CA CYS A 47 -14.90 3.77 -6.00
C CYS A 47 -16.35 3.95 -6.47
N PRO A 48 -16.59 4.22 -7.77
CA PRO A 48 -17.93 4.51 -8.28
C PRO A 48 -18.92 3.35 -8.13
N LYS A 49 -18.42 2.10 -7.96
CA LYS A 49 -19.25 0.92 -7.63
C LYS A 49 -20.10 1.13 -6.36
N ILE A 50 -19.62 1.93 -5.41
CA ILE A 50 -20.33 2.15 -4.14
C ILE A 50 -21.74 2.71 -4.33
N LEU A 51 -21.96 3.50 -5.38
CA LEU A 51 -23.24 4.16 -5.67
C LEU A 51 -24.33 3.18 -6.14
N THR A 52 -23.96 1.94 -6.45
CA THR A 52 -24.87 0.85 -6.80
C THR A 52 -24.81 -0.29 -5.79
N SER A 53 -24.11 -0.12 -4.67
CA SER A 53 -23.93 -1.19 -3.69
C SER A 53 -25.13 -1.35 -2.77
N ASP A 54 -25.44 -2.60 -2.43
CA ASP A 54 -26.49 -2.88 -1.46
C ASP A 54 -26.00 -2.57 -0.04
N ILE A 55 -26.79 -1.76 0.69
CA ILE A 55 -26.45 -1.32 2.04
C ILE A 55 -26.37 -2.51 3.01
N LYS A 56 -27.29 -3.47 2.90
CA LYS A 56 -27.40 -4.59 3.86
C LYS A 56 -26.36 -5.66 3.60
N THR A 57 -26.13 -6.03 2.34
CA THR A 57 -25.30 -7.17 1.97
C THR A 57 -23.87 -6.80 1.56
N GLU A 58 -23.60 -5.55 1.19
CA GLU A 58 -22.24 -5.12 0.82
C GLU A 58 -21.66 -4.09 1.81
N LEU A 59 -22.36 -2.98 2.09
CA LEU A 59 -21.77 -1.89 2.90
C LEU A 59 -21.77 -2.17 4.40
N ASN A 60 -22.90 -2.60 4.98
CA ASN A 60 -22.99 -2.93 6.40
C ASN A 60 -21.94 -3.95 6.86
N PRO A 61 -21.68 -5.04 6.11
CA PRO A 61 -20.61 -5.97 6.43
C PRO A 61 -19.24 -5.30 6.53
N VAL A 62 -18.93 -4.30 5.70
CA VAL A 62 -17.65 -3.59 5.78
C VAL A 62 -17.53 -2.85 7.11
N PHE A 63 -18.56 -2.12 7.53
CA PHE A 63 -18.55 -1.42 8.83
C PHE A 63 -18.52 -2.40 10.00
N ASN A 64 -19.21 -3.54 9.91
CA ASN A 64 -19.11 -4.61 10.90
C ASN A 64 -17.69 -5.17 10.97
N PHE A 65 -17.03 -5.36 9.83
CA PHE A 65 -15.63 -5.79 9.80
C PHE A 65 -14.69 -4.77 10.45
N LEU A 66 -14.88 -3.47 10.16
CA LEU A 66 -14.11 -2.42 10.83
C LEU A 66 -14.32 -2.45 12.35
N SER A 67 -15.56 -2.59 12.82
CA SER A 67 -15.91 -2.59 14.25
C SER A 67 -15.42 -3.84 14.97
N TYR A 68 -15.79 -5.02 14.49
CA TYR A 68 -15.61 -6.27 15.22
C TYR A 68 -14.26 -6.93 14.94
N ASP A 69 -13.83 -6.99 13.68
CA ASP A 69 -12.59 -7.66 13.29
C ASP A 69 -11.36 -6.75 13.48
N LEU A 70 -11.48 -5.45 13.16
CA LEU A 70 -10.36 -4.49 13.31
C LEU A 70 -10.42 -3.62 14.58
N ARG A 71 -11.51 -3.67 15.35
CA ARG A 71 -11.70 -2.87 16.58
C ARG A 71 -11.62 -1.35 16.35
N VAL A 72 -12.08 -0.89 15.19
CA VAL A 72 -12.19 0.53 14.85
C VAL A 72 -13.44 1.11 15.52
N PRO A 73 -13.33 2.10 16.41
CA PRO A 73 -14.49 2.76 16.98
C PRO A 73 -15.23 3.59 15.92
N ASP A 74 -16.54 3.72 16.05
CA ASP A 74 -17.41 4.36 15.06
C ASP A 74 -16.96 5.79 14.68
N GLN A 75 -16.54 6.59 15.67
CA GLN A 75 -16.02 7.94 15.46
C GLN A 75 -14.76 8.01 14.57
N HIS A 76 -14.08 6.87 14.34
CA HIS A 76 -12.88 6.77 13.51
C HIS A 76 -13.14 6.22 12.10
N TYR A 77 -14.37 5.80 11.75
CA TYR A 77 -14.66 5.27 10.42
C TYR A 77 -14.26 6.23 9.32
N ARG A 78 -14.59 7.51 9.47
CA ARG A 78 -14.19 8.56 8.52
C ARG A 78 -12.69 8.56 8.23
N LYS A 79 -11.85 8.41 9.25
CA LYS A 79 -10.38 8.39 9.10
C LYS A 79 -9.91 7.18 8.30
N VAL A 80 -10.44 5.99 8.62
CA VAL A 80 -10.06 4.72 7.95
C VAL A 80 -10.55 4.70 6.50
N ILE A 81 -11.81 5.08 6.27
CA ILE A 81 -12.41 5.12 4.94
C ILE A 81 -11.69 6.14 4.05
N ASN A 82 -11.39 7.34 4.54
CA ASN A 82 -10.66 8.33 3.76
C ASN A 82 -9.23 7.89 3.42
N LYS A 83 -8.60 7.09 4.29
CA LYS A 83 -7.28 6.48 4.04
C LYS A 83 -7.37 5.42 2.94
N CYS A 84 -8.42 4.60 2.92
CA CYS A 84 -8.63 3.58 1.88
C CYS A 84 -10.11 3.40 1.50
N PRO A 85 -10.64 4.21 0.57
CA PRO A 85 -12.04 4.10 0.14
C PRO A 85 -12.40 2.73 -0.46
N ARG A 86 -11.40 2.00 -0.99
CA ARG A 86 -11.57 0.65 -1.54
C ARG A 86 -12.10 -0.38 -0.54
N LEU A 87 -12.01 -0.11 0.77
CA LEU A 87 -12.64 -0.95 1.79
C LEU A 87 -14.15 -1.10 1.54
N LEU A 88 -14.83 -0.02 1.13
CA LEU A 88 -16.28 0.00 0.94
C LEU A 88 -16.78 -0.86 -0.23
N ILE A 89 -15.90 -1.20 -1.17
CA ILE A 89 -16.24 -2.00 -2.36
C ILE A 89 -15.60 -3.39 -2.33
N SER A 90 -14.91 -3.74 -1.25
CA SER A 90 -14.23 -5.03 -1.10
C SER A 90 -15.12 -6.04 -0.39
N SER A 91 -15.25 -7.24 -0.94
CA SER A 91 -15.99 -8.33 -0.28
C SER A 91 -15.36 -8.67 1.06
N VAL A 92 -16.16 -8.62 2.14
CA VAL A 92 -15.66 -8.98 3.47
C VAL A 92 -15.26 -10.46 3.51
N ARG A 93 -16.09 -11.33 2.91
CA ARG A 93 -15.88 -12.78 2.91
C ARG A 93 -14.71 -13.20 2.03
N ASP A 94 -14.61 -12.63 0.83
CA ASP A 94 -13.71 -13.14 -0.21
C ASP A 94 -12.42 -12.32 -0.32
N GLN A 95 -12.35 -11.14 0.31
CA GLN A 95 -11.19 -10.25 0.25
C GLN A 95 -10.69 -9.82 1.63
N LEU A 96 -11.50 -9.11 2.42
CA LEU A 96 -11.00 -8.48 3.66
C LEU A 96 -10.60 -9.50 4.74
N LYS A 97 -11.46 -10.49 5.03
CA LYS A 97 -11.16 -11.52 6.03
C LYS A 97 -10.01 -12.44 5.61
N PRO A 98 -9.96 -12.98 4.38
CA PRO A 98 -8.81 -13.76 3.93
C PRO A 98 -7.49 -12.99 4.03
N ALA A 99 -7.47 -11.71 3.62
CA ALA A 99 -6.29 -10.87 3.75
C ALA A 99 -5.89 -10.66 5.23
N LEU A 100 -6.85 -10.34 6.11
CA LEU A 100 -6.59 -10.21 7.55
C LEU A 100 -5.98 -11.49 8.14
N PHE A 101 -6.57 -12.66 7.87
CA PHE A 101 -6.07 -13.93 8.39
C PHE A 101 -4.68 -14.27 7.83
N TYR A 102 -4.45 -14.03 6.55
CA TYR A 102 -3.13 -14.24 5.95
C TYR A 102 -2.06 -13.34 6.58
N LEU A 103 -2.35 -12.05 6.73
CA LEU A 103 -1.44 -11.09 7.37
C LEU A 103 -1.16 -11.47 8.83
N GLN A 104 -2.17 -11.89 9.58
CA GLN A 104 -1.99 -12.39 10.96
C GLN A 104 -1.10 -13.63 11.01
N ARG A 105 -1.24 -14.56 10.04
CA ARG A 105 -0.36 -15.75 9.93
C ARG A 105 1.08 -15.37 9.61
N LEU A 106 1.31 -14.30 8.84
CA LEU A 106 2.64 -13.75 8.61
C LEU A 106 3.23 -13.03 9.83
N GLY A 107 2.42 -12.73 10.85
CA GLY A 107 2.86 -12.06 12.08
C GLY A 107 2.44 -10.60 12.22
N PHE A 108 1.57 -10.08 11.35
CA PHE A 108 0.98 -8.75 11.54
C PHE A 108 0.00 -8.78 12.73
N ARG A 109 0.44 -8.30 13.90
CA ARG A 109 -0.37 -8.32 15.13
C ARG A 109 -1.15 -7.03 15.39
N SER A 110 -0.67 -5.90 14.89
CA SER A 110 -1.30 -4.60 15.14
C SER A 110 -2.50 -4.37 14.23
N LEU A 111 -3.70 -4.63 14.74
CA LEU A 111 -4.96 -4.29 14.05
C LEU A 111 -5.06 -2.77 13.80
N HIS A 112 -4.53 -1.96 14.71
CA HIS A 112 -4.45 -0.51 14.54
C HIS A 112 -3.58 -0.14 13.33
N ALA A 113 -2.40 -0.75 13.15
CA ALA A 113 -1.58 -0.49 11.97
C ALA A 113 -2.31 -0.89 10.68
N LEU A 114 -2.94 -2.07 10.65
CA LEU A 114 -3.71 -2.55 9.51
C LEU A 114 -4.91 -1.64 9.18
N ALA A 115 -5.57 -1.05 10.18
CA ALA A 115 -6.71 -0.17 9.95
C ALA A 115 -6.30 1.25 9.51
N TYR A 116 -5.27 1.83 10.15
CA TYR A 116 -4.98 3.26 10.03
C TYR A 116 -3.73 3.59 9.19
N GLN A 117 -2.77 2.67 9.12
CA GLN A 117 -1.49 2.89 8.43
C GLN A 117 -1.50 2.19 7.07
N ASP A 118 -1.81 0.90 7.07
CA ASP A 118 -1.70 0.00 5.90
C ASP A 118 -3.02 -0.70 5.48
N PRO A 119 -4.19 -0.02 5.46
CA PRO A 119 -5.46 -0.66 5.07
C PRO A 119 -5.48 -1.16 3.62
N VAL A 120 -4.53 -0.71 2.79
CA VAL A 120 -4.34 -1.23 1.43
C VAL A 120 -4.03 -2.73 1.43
N LEU A 121 -3.42 -3.26 2.48
CA LEU A 121 -3.10 -4.69 2.58
C LEU A 121 -4.36 -5.54 2.72
N LEU A 122 -5.39 -5.03 3.40
CA LEU A 122 -6.66 -5.74 3.59
C LEU A 122 -7.48 -5.84 2.30
N VAL A 123 -7.34 -4.87 1.41
CA VAL A 123 -8.01 -4.86 0.09
C VAL A 123 -7.14 -5.49 -1.01
N SER A 124 -5.99 -6.05 -0.67
CA SER A 124 -5.07 -6.71 -1.62
C SER A 124 -5.35 -8.20 -1.69
N SER A 125 -5.46 -8.75 -2.90
CA SER A 125 -5.68 -10.19 -3.09
C SER A 125 -4.53 -10.99 -2.48
N VAL A 126 -4.85 -11.98 -1.65
CA VAL A 126 -3.85 -12.87 -1.06
C VAL A 126 -3.10 -13.61 -2.17
N GLU A 127 -3.84 -14.28 -3.07
CA GLU A 127 -3.30 -15.13 -4.13
C GLU A 127 -2.65 -14.35 -5.27
N LYS A 128 -3.23 -13.19 -5.64
CA LYS A 128 -2.76 -12.43 -6.81
C LYS A 128 -1.82 -11.29 -6.46
N THR A 129 -1.63 -10.99 -5.18
CA THR A 129 -0.82 -9.82 -4.77
C THR A 129 0.11 -10.13 -3.60
N LEU A 130 -0.39 -10.60 -2.46
CA LEU A 130 0.44 -10.75 -1.27
C LEU A 130 1.41 -11.94 -1.40
N ILE A 131 0.92 -13.12 -1.77
CA ILE A 131 1.75 -14.32 -1.99
C ILE A 131 2.80 -14.08 -3.09
N PRO A 132 2.45 -13.61 -4.31
CA PRO A 132 3.44 -13.39 -5.36
C PRO A 132 4.58 -12.44 -4.98
N LYS A 133 4.33 -11.44 -4.13
CA LYS A 133 5.37 -10.52 -3.67
C LYS A 133 6.32 -11.18 -2.66
N LEU A 134 5.79 -12.07 -1.83
CA LEU A 134 6.61 -12.87 -0.92
C LEU A 134 7.43 -13.89 -1.70
N ASP A 135 6.81 -14.58 -2.66
CA ASP A 135 7.47 -15.58 -3.51
C ASP A 135 8.54 -14.94 -4.38
N PHE A 136 8.33 -13.71 -4.85
CA PHE A 136 9.36 -12.96 -5.53
C PHE A 136 10.60 -12.75 -4.65
N LEU A 137 10.43 -12.29 -3.40
CA LEU A 137 11.56 -12.13 -2.46
C LEU A 137 12.28 -13.47 -2.24
N VAL A 138 11.54 -14.57 -2.10
CA VAL A 138 12.15 -15.90 -1.99
C VAL A 138 12.92 -16.28 -3.27
N SER A 139 12.35 -15.98 -4.45
CA SER A 139 12.94 -16.33 -5.74
C SER A 139 14.28 -15.62 -6.02
N ILE A 140 14.49 -14.44 -5.42
CA ILE A 140 15.76 -13.69 -5.53
C ILE A 140 16.80 -14.09 -4.48
N GLY A 141 16.50 -15.09 -3.65
CA GLY A 141 17.47 -15.72 -2.75
C GLY A 141 17.22 -15.53 -1.26
N PHE A 142 16.16 -14.84 -0.84
CA PHE A 142 15.81 -14.76 0.58
C PHE A 142 15.20 -16.06 1.10
N SER A 143 15.50 -16.42 2.35
CA SER A 143 14.70 -17.45 3.02
C SER A 143 13.27 -16.94 3.21
N ARG A 144 12.30 -17.85 3.35
CA ARG A 144 10.92 -17.44 3.63
C ARG A 144 10.80 -16.68 4.94
N ALA A 145 11.63 -17.02 5.94
CA ALA A 145 11.67 -16.29 7.21
C ALA A 145 12.18 -14.85 7.02
N ASP A 146 13.23 -14.66 6.23
CA ASP A 146 13.77 -13.33 5.93
C ASP A 146 12.77 -12.48 5.16
N ALA A 147 12.15 -13.03 4.11
CA ALA A 147 11.12 -12.34 3.34
C ALA A 147 9.94 -11.88 4.22
N VAL A 148 9.48 -12.75 5.14
CA VAL A 148 8.47 -12.40 6.14
C VAL A 148 8.96 -11.29 7.08
N GLY A 149 10.18 -11.42 7.61
CA GLY A 149 10.79 -10.41 8.47
C GLY A 149 10.96 -9.04 7.79
N MET A 150 11.24 -9.02 6.49
CA MET A 150 11.32 -7.81 5.69
C MET A 150 9.95 -7.14 5.55
N VAL A 151 8.90 -7.87 5.18
CA VAL A 151 7.55 -7.28 5.02
C VAL A 151 6.93 -6.86 6.34
N LEU A 152 7.27 -7.51 7.46
CA LEU A 152 6.83 -7.08 8.79
C LEU A 152 7.44 -5.73 9.18
N ARG A 153 8.74 -5.51 8.88
CA ARG A 153 9.42 -4.23 9.12
C ARG A 153 9.08 -3.16 8.08
N CYS A 154 8.74 -3.58 6.86
CA CYS A 154 8.40 -2.69 5.76
C CYS A 154 7.15 -3.20 5.00
N PRO A 155 5.93 -2.98 5.54
CA PRO A 155 4.70 -3.45 4.91
C PRO A 155 4.47 -2.89 3.50
N GLY A 156 5.04 -1.71 3.21
CA GLY A 156 5.02 -1.07 1.89
C GLY A 156 5.56 -1.94 0.77
N LEU A 157 6.40 -2.94 1.06
CA LEU A 157 6.85 -3.94 0.07
C LEU A 157 5.68 -4.63 -0.63
N PHE A 158 4.58 -4.90 0.09
CA PHE A 158 3.37 -5.47 -0.50
C PHE A 158 2.60 -4.53 -1.43
N THR A 159 3.03 -3.28 -1.58
CA THR A 159 2.37 -2.30 -2.47
C THR A 159 3.12 -2.09 -3.78
N PHE A 160 4.39 -2.50 -3.85
CA PHE A 160 5.24 -2.29 -5.01
C PHE A 160 4.97 -3.30 -6.13
N SER A 161 5.16 -2.87 -7.38
CA SER A 161 5.07 -3.74 -8.54
C SER A 161 6.28 -4.65 -8.63
N ILE A 162 6.09 -5.92 -8.97
CA ILE A 162 7.22 -6.83 -9.21
C ILE A 162 7.99 -6.37 -10.44
N GLU A 163 7.32 -6.22 -11.58
CA GLU A 163 7.93 -5.86 -12.86
C GLU A 163 8.49 -4.44 -12.88
N ASN A 164 7.74 -3.48 -12.35
CA ASN A 164 8.10 -2.06 -12.49
C ASN A 164 8.86 -1.49 -11.29
N ASN A 165 9.07 -2.28 -10.22
CA ASN A 165 9.80 -1.81 -9.05
C ASN A 165 10.81 -2.85 -8.57
N PHE A 166 10.37 -4.03 -8.13
CA PHE A 166 11.30 -4.99 -7.52
C PHE A 166 12.39 -5.48 -8.48
N LYS A 167 12.01 -5.97 -9.66
CA LYS A 167 12.96 -6.50 -10.65
C LYS A 167 14.04 -5.49 -11.06
N PRO A 168 13.70 -4.29 -11.61
CA PRO A 168 14.73 -3.37 -12.09
C PRO A 168 15.64 -2.86 -10.96
N LYS A 169 15.11 -2.70 -9.74
CA LYS A 169 15.94 -2.27 -8.60
C LYS A 169 16.83 -3.39 -8.09
N PHE A 170 16.33 -4.62 -8.01
CA PHE A 170 17.14 -5.76 -7.62
C PHE A 170 18.24 -6.05 -8.66
N GLU A 171 17.92 -5.97 -9.95
CA GLU A 171 18.91 -6.16 -11.03
C GLU A 171 20.03 -5.12 -10.96
N TYR A 172 19.69 -3.85 -10.78
CA TYR A 172 20.70 -2.80 -10.58
C TYR A 172 21.53 -3.04 -9.33
N PHE A 173 20.89 -3.38 -8.21
CA PHE A 173 21.56 -3.66 -6.95
C PHE A 173 22.56 -4.83 -7.07
N ALA A 174 22.14 -5.93 -7.71
CA ALA A 174 22.96 -7.13 -7.82
C ALA A 174 24.09 -6.99 -8.85
N LYS A 175 23.83 -6.33 -10.00
CA LYS A 175 24.78 -6.27 -11.12
C LYS A 175 25.68 -5.04 -11.11
N GLU A 176 25.13 -3.88 -10.75
CA GLU A 176 25.84 -2.59 -10.87
C GLU A 176 26.38 -2.10 -9.53
N MET A 177 25.70 -2.43 -8.42
CA MET A 177 26.18 -2.10 -7.07
C MET A 177 26.95 -3.26 -6.42
N GLU A 178 26.90 -4.45 -7.02
CA GLU A 178 27.48 -5.69 -6.47
C GLU A 178 27.06 -5.93 -5.00
N GLY A 179 25.83 -5.53 -4.67
CA GLY A 179 25.34 -5.52 -3.30
C GLY A 179 24.92 -6.90 -2.80
N SER A 180 25.04 -7.12 -1.50
CA SER A 180 24.69 -8.40 -0.87
C SER A 180 23.20 -8.47 -0.49
N LEU A 181 22.62 -9.67 -0.49
CA LEU A 181 21.25 -9.89 0.01
C LEU A 181 21.10 -9.43 1.47
N GLU A 182 22.17 -9.53 2.27
CA GLU A 182 22.17 -9.10 3.66
C GLU A 182 21.89 -7.59 3.80
N GLU A 183 22.45 -6.76 2.91
CA GLU A 183 22.19 -5.31 2.92
C GLU A 183 20.73 -4.98 2.58
N LEU A 184 20.13 -5.70 1.62
CA LEU A 184 18.70 -5.55 1.32
C LEU A 184 17.81 -6.08 2.45
N LYS A 185 18.23 -7.16 3.12
CA LYS A 185 17.54 -7.69 4.29
C LYS A 185 17.55 -6.66 5.41
N GLU A 186 18.68 -6.06 5.72
CA GLU A 186 18.78 -5.04 6.76
C GLU A 186 18.04 -3.75 6.36
N PHE A 187 18.02 -3.43 5.06
CA PHE A 187 17.41 -2.21 4.53
C PHE A 187 16.36 -2.44 3.41
N PRO A 188 15.20 -3.04 3.72
CA PRO A 188 14.15 -3.30 2.74
C PRO A 188 13.58 -2.02 2.11
N GLN A 189 13.73 -0.87 2.78
CA GLN A 189 13.32 0.43 2.26
C GLN A 189 14.08 0.84 0.99
N TYR A 190 15.15 0.15 0.62
CA TYR A 190 15.78 0.27 -0.70
C TYR A 190 14.74 0.31 -1.85
N PHE A 191 13.76 -0.60 -1.82
CA PHE A 191 12.72 -0.69 -2.84
C PHE A 191 11.72 0.48 -2.84
N ALA A 192 11.74 1.34 -1.82
CA ALA A 192 10.92 2.54 -1.76
C ALA A 192 11.57 3.75 -2.46
N PHE A 193 12.90 3.76 -2.64
CA PHE A 193 13.61 4.87 -3.29
C PHE A 193 13.53 4.79 -4.81
N SER A 194 13.44 5.94 -5.48
CA SER A 194 13.44 5.99 -6.95
C SER A 194 14.74 5.43 -7.52
N LEU A 195 14.65 4.50 -8.47
CA LEU A 195 15.83 3.95 -9.13
C LEU A 195 16.60 5.05 -9.87
N GLU A 196 15.90 5.78 -10.75
CA GLU A 196 16.50 6.79 -11.62
C GLU A 196 16.83 8.09 -10.90
N LYS A 197 16.04 8.49 -9.89
CA LYS A 197 16.20 9.80 -9.24
C LYS A 197 16.99 9.77 -7.94
N ARG A 198 17.22 8.60 -7.34
CA ARG A 198 17.88 8.49 -6.02
C ARG A 198 18.95 7.42 -5.98
N ILE A 199 18.64 6.19 -6.38
CA ILE A 199 19.57 5.07 -6.25
C ILE A 199 20.75 5.22 -7.22
N LYS A 200 20.50 5.31 -8.53
CA LYS A 200 21.57 5.42 -9.54
C LYS A 200 22.45 6.65 -9.36
N PRO A 201 21.91 7.88 -9.21
CA PRO A 201 22.76 9.07 -9.10
C PRO A 201 23.69 9.01 -7.88
N ARG A 202 23.19 8.50 -6.75
CA ARG A 202 24.00 8.40 -5.52
C ARG A 202 25.01 7.26 -5.57
N ASN A 203 24.68 6.12 -6.20
CA ASN A 203 25.66 5.07 -6.43
C ASN A 203 26.82 5.57 -7.31
N ILE A 204 26.52 6.22 -8.44
CA ILE A 204 27.53 6.76 -9.36
C ILE A 204 28.41 7.80 -8.65
N ALA A 205 27.81 8.78 -7.96
CA ALA A 205 28.56 9.80 -7.25
C ALA A 205 29.45 9.22 -6.13
N ALA A 206 29.00 8.18 -5.43
CA ALA A 206 29.80 7.49 -4.42
C ALA A 206 30.99 6.74 -5.06
N LEU A 207 30.77 6.08 -6.21
CA LEU A 207 31.82 5.40 -6.97
C LEU A 207 32.88 6.36 -7.53
N GLU A 208 32.46 7.49 -8.10
CA GLU A 208 33.37 8.54 -8.61
C GLU A 208 34.30 9.07 -7.52
N LYS A 209 33.76 9.23 -6.31
CA LYS A 209 34.50 9.67 -5.12
C LYS A 209 35.14 8.51 -4.34
N ARG A 210 35.02 7.27 -4.84
CA ARG A 210 35.57 6.04 -4.26
C ARG A 210 35.16 5.80 -2.80
N VAL A 211 33.95 6.22 -2.43
CA VAL A 211 33.39 6.06 -1.08
C VAL A 211 32.39 4.92 -1.09
N LYS A 212 32.55 3.95 -0.16
CA LYS A 212 31.54 2.92 0.09
C LYS A 212 30.65 3.35 1.24
N LEU A 213 29.36 3.53 0.97
CA LEU A 213 28.37 3.94 1.98
C LEU A 213 27.35 2.82 2.22
N PRO A 214 26.97 2.54 3.48
CA PRO A 214 25.81 1.71 3.77
C PRO A 214 24.55 2.27 3.11
N LEU A 215 23.67 1.40 2.59
CA LEU A 215 22.42 1.80 1.92
C LEU A 215 21.58 2.84 2.70
N PRO A 216 21.40 2.72 4.03
CA PRO A 216 20.64 3.72 4.77
C PRO A 216 21.26 5.12 4.69
N LEU A 217 22.58 5.24 4.85
CA LEU A 217 23.29 6.53 4.76
C LEU A 217 23.30 7.05 3.33
N MET A 218 23.46 6.16 2.36
CA MET A 218 23.43 6.54 0.95
C MET A 218 22.05 7.05 0.52
N LEU A 219 20.94 6.50 1.02
CA LEU A 219 19.61 6.74 0.44
C LEU A 219 18.68 7.62 1.30
N LYS A 220 18.83 7.62 2.63
CA LYS A 220 17.94 8.39 3.54
C LYS A 220 18.37 9.82 3.80
N THR A 221 19.66 10.11 3.70
CA THR A 221 20.23 11.44 3.94
C THR A 221 19.70 12.48 2.95
N THR A 222 19.75 13.76 3.35
CA THR A 222 19.48 14.86 2.41
C THR A 222 20.56 14.93 1.32
N ASP A 223 20.37 15.79 0.32
CA ASP A 223 21.37 15.92 -0.74
C ASP A 223 22.64 16.61 -0.20
N GLU A 224 22.49 17.58 0.69
CA GLU A 224 23.60 18.27 1.37
C GLU A 224 24.40 17.30 2.26
N GLU A 225 23.72 16.52 3.10
CA GLU A 225 24.37 15.50 3.95
C GLU A 225 25.10 14.44 3.10
N PHE A 226 24.51 14.01 1.99
CA PHE A 226 25.13 13.05 1.08
C PHE A 226 26.39 13.65 0.41
N GLU A 227 26.35 14.91 0.02
CA GLU A 227 27.52 15.61 -0.52
C GLU A 227 28.66 15.74 0.50
N GLU A 228 28.32 15.98 1.77
CA GLU A 228 29.29 16.01 2.87
C GLU A 228 29.93 14.64 3.11
N LEU A 229 29.12 13.58 3.21
CA LEU A 229 29.59 12.20 3.40
C LEU A 229 30.54 11.76 2.29
N THR A 230 30.28 12.21 1.06
CA THR A 230 31.11 11.85 -0.08
C THR A 230 32.34 12.75 -0.26
N ARG A 231 32.39 13.94 0.38
CA ARG A 231 33.60 14.79 0.44
C ARG A 231 34.67 14.25 1.40
N GLN A 232 34.26 13.59 2.48
CA GLN A 232 35.16 13.14 3.55
C GLN A 232 35.91 11.83 3.26
N GLY A 233 35.61 11.14 2.16
CA GLY A 233 36.28 9.88 1.77
C GLY A 233 37.63 10.05 1.05
N CYS A 234 38.17 11.27 0.96
CA CYS A 234 39.53 11.54 0.47
C CYS A 234 40.51 11.59 1.66
N GLY A 235 40.92 10.43 2.16
CA GLY A 235 41.95 10.28 3.19
C GLY A 235 42.64 8.92 3.07
#